data_AF-A0AAI8XC93-F1
#
_entry.id   AF-A0AAI8XC93-F1
#
_cell.length_a   1.000
_cell.length_b   1.000
_cell.length_c   1.000
_cell.angle_alpha   90.00
_cell.angle_beta   90.00
_cell.angle_gamma   90.00
#
_symmetry.space_group_name_H-M   'P 1'
#
loop_
_entity.id
_entity.type
_entity.pdbx_description
1 polymer ?
#
loop_
_entity_poly.entity_id
_entity_poly.type
_entity_poly.pdbx_seq_one_letter_code
_entity_poly.pdbx_strand_id
1 'polypeptide(L)'
;MRKNGLWLAVGAVAALAFLGVSGPLTAQSATEDELFIYPDTLLLGIPSAEFPKPLEECRKLCVGRSGCMGVDISPKNECHMYASITGGRQDTGSTAQTRSLIPNYREPLNPPLAARLEKLKPTDSDGHELFALSKEAFDRHNRDVGMQAINLAMQRGNQDAKLEIARWYDPRTFAQDRVDAADANKAGRSYFELALEGNSEASKLLTSLCQDVGDSNSSHAAAYQSFLRTTYCEGSINP
;
A
#
# COMPACT_ATOMS: atom_id res chain seq x y z
N MET A 1 14.00 -24.12 -79.06
CA MET A 1 14.37 -25.52 -78.73
C MET A 1 13.97 -25.79 -77.29
N ARG A 2 13.31 -26.93 -77.02
CA ARG A 2 12.86 -27.38 -75.69
C ARG A 2 14.06 -27.70 -74.78
N LYS A 3 13.96 -27.41 -73.48
CA LYS A 3 14.08 -28.42 -72.40
C LYS A 3 13.79 -27.85 -71.01
N ASN A 4 13.10 -28.70 -70.25
CA ASN A 4 12.67 -28.59 -68.85
C ASN A 4 13.84 -28.65 -67.85
N GLY A 5 13.57 -28.21 -66.63
CA GLY A 5 14.27 -28.59 -65.39
C GLY A 5 14.29 -27.43 -64.41
N LEU A 6 14.18 -27.56 -63.10
CA LEU A 6 13.94 -28.64 -62.15
C LEU A 6 13.77 -27.90 -60.81
N TRP A 7 12.85 -28.36 -59.96
CA TRP A 7 12.57 -27.78 -58.64
C TRP A 7 13.76 -27.86 -57.69
N LEU A 8 13.99 -26.82 -56.89
CA LEU A 8 14.59 -26.92 -55.55
C LEU A 8 13.90 -25.89 -54.64
N ALA A 9 13.02 -26.40 -53.77
CA ALA A 9 12.49 -25.66 -52.63
C ALA A 9 13.57 -25.64 -51.53
N VAL A 10 14.04 -24.45 -51.17
CA VAL A 10 14.89 -24.25 -49.98
C VAL A 10 13.97 -23.83 -48.84
N GLY A 11 13.71 -24.76 -47.92
CA GLY A 11 13.03 -24.48 -46.67
C GLY A 11 13.96 -23.71 -45.73
N ALA A 12 13.61 -22.46 -45.42
CA ALA A 12 14.26 -21.70 -44.37
C ALA A 12 13.62 -22.05 -43.02
N VAL A 13 14.39 -22.71 -42.16
CA VAL A 13 14.04 -22.96 -40.77
C VAL A 13 14.21 -21.65 -40.00
N ALA A 14 13.10 -20.97 -39.69
CA ALA A 14 13.09 -19.80 -38.84
C ALA A 14 13.17 -20.25 -37.37
N ALA A 15 14.37 -20.26 -36.80
CA ALA A 15 14.58 -20.41 -35.36
C ALA A 15 14.12 -19.12 -34.65
N LEU A 16 12.89 -19.14 -34.12
CA LEU A 16 12.40 -18.11 -33.21
C LEU A 16 13.07 -18.30 -31.85
N ALA A 17 14.10 -17.48 -31.59
CA ALA A 17 14.71 -17.34 -30.29
C ALA A 17 13.69 -16.73 -29.30
N PHE A 18 13.26 -17.52 -28.31
CA PHE A 18 12.55 -17.01 -27.14
C PHE A 18 13.52 -16.15 -26.32
N LEU A 19 13.46 -14.83 -26.50
CA LEU A 19 14.05 -13.88 -25.56
C LEU A 19 13.18 -13.87 -24.30
N GLY A 20 13.59 -14.62 -23.29
CA GLY A 20 13.04 -14.55 -21.94
C GLY A 20 13.30 -13.15 -21.36
N VAL A 21 12.24 -12.36 -21.20
CA VAL A 21 12.29 -11.12 -20.44
C VAL A 21 12.51 -11.50 -18.97
N SER A 22 13.76 -11.45 -18.54
CA SER A 22 14.11 -11.51 -17.12
C SER A 22 13.93 -10.11 -16.56
N GLY A 23 12.74 -9.80 -16.04
CA GLY A 23 12.53 -8.58 -15.28
C GLY A 23 13.39 -8.63 -14.00
N PRO A 24 14.02 -7.53 -13.56
CA PRO A 24 14.74 -7.52 -12.30
C PRO A 24 13.76 -7.74 -11.15
N LEU A 25 14.01 -8.77 -10.34
CA LEU A 25 13.44 -8.87 -9.00
C LEU A 25 14.01 -7.71 -8.20
N THR A 26 13.26 -6.61 -8.08
CA THR A 26 13.59 -5.54 -7.15
C THR A 26 13.50 -6.11 -5.74
N ALA A 27 14.64 -6.26 -5.05
CA ALA A 27 14.65 -6.59 -3.64
C ALA A 27 13.93 -5.46 -2.89
N GLN A 28 12.72 -5.75 -2.41
CA GLN A 28 11.92 -4.77 -1.67
C GLN A 28 12.60 -4.53 -0.33
N SER A 29 12.97 -3.28 -0.10
CA SER A 29 13.60 -2.84 1.15
C SER A 29 12.54 -2.17 2.02
N ALA A 30 12.68 -2.33 3.32
CA ALA A 30 11.88 -1.59 4.28
C ALA A 30 12.26 -0.10 4.24
N THR A 31 11.37 0.76 4.71
CA THR A 31 11.67 2.19 4.89
C THR A 31 12.82 2.36 5.89
N GLU A 32 13.51 3.50 5.89
CA GLU A 32 14.76 3.67 6.66
C GLU A 32 14.63 3.32 8.16
N ASP A 33 13.44 3.53 8.73
CA ASP A 33 13.11 3.28 10.15
C ASP A 33 12.44 1.93 10.44
N GLU A 34 12.02 1.20 9.40
CA GLU A 34 11.32 -0.08 9.55
C GLU A 34 12.24 -1.24 9.15
N LEU A 35 12.18 -2.36 9.86
CA LEU A 35 12.88 -3.59 9.51
C LEU A 35 11.87 -4.72 9.36
N PHE A 36 12.12 -5.64 8.44
CA PHE A 36 11.34 -6.87 8.29
C PHE A 36 11.63 -7.84 9.44
N ILE A 37 10.59 -8.27 10.14
CA ILE A 37 10.68 -9.04 11.38
C ILE A 37 10.52 -10.53 11.08
N TYR A 38 11.51 -11.31 11.49
CA TYR A 38 11.56 -12.77 11.37
C TYR A 38 11.65 -13.38 12.79
N PRO A 39 10.52 -13.76 13.41
CA PRO A 39 10.52 -14.44 14.71
C PRO A 39 11.19 -15.80 14.57
N ASP A 40 11.78 -16.36 15.63
CA ASP A 40 12.50 -17.64 15.64
C ASP A 40 13.61 -17.75 14.58
N THR A 41 14.29 -16.65 14.26
CA THR A 41 15.36 -16.61 13.23
C THR A 41 16.65 -16.05 13.80
N LEU A 42 17.75 -16.72 13.48
CA LEU A 42 19.10 -16.14 13.48
C LEU A 42 19.51 -15.84 12.04
N LEU A 43 20.24 -14.75 11.84
CA LEU A 43 20.76 -14.40 10.53
C LEU A 43 22.05 -15.17 10.23
N LEU A 44 22.29 -15.38 8.94
CA LEU A 44 23.54 -15.87 8.41
C LEU A 44 24.14 -14.74 7.59
N GLY A 45 25.44 -14.49 7.73
CA GLY A 45 26.10 -13.39 7.03
C GLY A 45 27.41 -12.96 7.65
N ILE A 46 27.82 -11.72 7.38
CA ILE A 46 29.04 -11.11 7.93
C ILE A 46 28.63 -10.25 9.13
N PRO A 47 28.95 -10.67 10.38
CA PRO A 47 28.71 -9.83 11.55
C PRO A 47 29.66 -8.62 11.52
N SER A 48 29.11 -7.47 11.91
CA SER A 48 29.81 -6.20 12.02
C SER A 48 30.06 -5.81 13.48
N ALA A 49 29.21 -6.29 14.39
CA ALA A 49 29.32 -6.07 15.82
C ALA A 49 28.47 -7.09 16.58
N GLU A 50 28.88 -7.42 17.80
CA GLU A 50 28.14 -8.29 18.72
C GLU A 50 28.18 -7.65 20.12
N PHE A 51 27.05 -7.60 20.81
CA PHE A 51 26.96 -7.01 22.15
C PHE A 51 25.73 -7.47 22.93
N PRO A 52 25.78 -7.51 24.28
CA PRO A 52 24.68 -7.97 25.12
C PRO A 52 23.65 -6.85 25.34
N LYS A 53 22.87 -6.52 24.32
CA LYS A 53 21.81 -5.49 24.37
C LYS A 53 20.46 -6.09 23.98
N PRO A 54 19.35 -5.59 24.55
CA PRO A 54 18.02 -6.03 24.17
C PRO A 54 17.69 -5.64 22.72
N LEU A 55 16.71 -6.34 22.13
CA LEU A 55 16.33 -6.20 20.73
C LEU A 55 16.04 -4.75 20.32
N GLU A 56 15.35 -3.99 21.16
CA GLU A 56 14.98 -2.61 20.82
C GLU A 56 16.19 -1.68 20.73
N GLU A 57 17.20 -1.86 21.58
CA GLU A 57 18.44 -1.09 21.51
C GLU A 57 19.29 -1.54 20.31
N CYS A 58 19.36 -2.84 20.07
CA CYS A 58 19.99 -3.45 18.90
C CYS A 58 19.41 -2.90 17.58
N ARG A 59 18.07 -2.84 17.49
CA ARG A 59 17.32 -2.29 16.37
C ARG A 59 17.65 -0.82 16.14
N LYS A 60 17.59 0.01 17.19
CA LYS A 60 17.91 1.45 17.10
C LYS A 60 19.32 1.69 16.57
N LEU A 61 20.29 0.91 17.03
CA LEU A 61 21.67 0.98 16.55
C LEU A 61 21.79 0.60 15.06
N CYS A 62 21.03 -0.38 14.60
CA CYS A 62 21.02 -0.76 13.20
C CYS A 62 20.36 0.28 12.30
N VAL A 63 19.17 0.76 12.69
CA VAL A 63 18.43 1.81 11.96
C VAL A 63 19.30 3.05 11.78
N GLY A 64 19.98 3.50 12.86
CA GLY A 64 20.87 4.66 12.82
C GLY A 64 22.20 4.47 12.08
N ARG A 65 22.51 3.28 11.56
CA ARG A 65 23.75 2.98 10.82
C ARG A 65 23.42 2.53 9.39
N SER A 66 23.80 3.35 8.41
CA SER A 66 23.58 3.06 6.98
C SER A 66 24.20 1.74 6.51
N GLY A 67 25.31 1.31 7.12
CA GLY A 67 25.97 0.03 6.81
C GLY A 67 25.36 -1.21 7.49
N CYS A 68 24.35 -1.06 8.36
CA CYS A 68 23.71 -2.21 8.99
C CYS A 68 22.62 -2.77 8.08
N MET A 69 22.74 -4.03 7.67
CA MET A 69 21.75 -4.74 6.85
C MET A 69 20.66 -5.44 7.66
N GLY A 70 20.93 -5.69 8.94
CA GLY A 70 19.97 -6.25 9.87
C GLY A 70 20.63 -6.68 11.16
N VAL A 71 19.79 -7.18 12.07
CA VAL A 71 20.18 -7.66 13.38
C VAL A 71 19.47 -8.95 13.71
N ASP A 72 20.06 -9.76 14.58
CA ASP A 72 19.33 -10.77 15.33
C ASP A 72 19.61 -10.67 16.82
N ILE A 73 18.70 -11.21 17.62
CA ILE A 73 18.90 -11.46 19.04
C ILE A 73 18.81 -12.96 19.28
N SER A 74 19.83 -13.52 19.93
CA SER A 74 19.85 -14.92 20.35
C SER A 74 18.94 -15.12 21.57
N PRO A 75 18.60 -16.37 21.94
CA PRO A 75 17.80 -16.64 23.13
C PRO A 75 18.52 -16.24 24.44
N LYS A 76 19.83 -15.95 24.36
CA LYS A 76 20.66 -15.45 25.47
C LYS A 76 20.71 -13.93 25.56
N ASN A 77 19.91 -13.21 24.78
CA ASN A 77 19.91 -11.75 24.66
C ASN A 77 21.24 -11.18 24.13
N GLU A 78 21.91 -11.92 23.25
CA GLU A 78 23.08 -11.42 22.51
C GLU A 78 22.59 -10.85 21.18
N CYS A 79 22.86 -9.56 20.96
CA CYS A 79 22.56 -8.88 19.71
C CYS A 79 23.73 -9.06 18.75
N HIS A 80 23.45 -9.52 17.53
CA HIS A 80 24.39 -9.55 16.43
C HIS A 80 23.93 -8.59 15.34
N MET A 81 24.80 -7.67 14.92
CA MET A 81 24.56 -6.75 13.81
C MET A 81 25.29 -7.22 12.56
N TYR A 82 24.65 -7.15 11.40
CA TYR A 82 25.21 -7.68 10.16
C TYR A 82 25.51 -6.58 9.14
N ALA A 83 26.71 -6.63 8.56
CA ALA A 83 27.09 -5.81 7.39
C ALA A 83 26.58 -6.44 6.08
N SER A 84 26.33 -7.75 6.06
CA SER A 84 25.67 -8.44 4.97
C SER A 84 24.87 -9.64 5.48
N ILE A 85 23.79 -9.97 4.79
CA ILE A 85 22.90 -11.10 5.13
C ILE A 85 22.84 -12.02 3.92
N THR A 86 23.16 -13.29 4.13
CA THR A 86 23.12 -14.34 3.10
C THR A 86 21.95 -15.29 3.28
N GLY A 87 21.33 -15.32 4.46
CA GLY A 87 20.18 -16.17 4.74
C GLY A 87 19.67 -16.03 6.17
N GLY A 88 18.63 -16.80 6.47
CA GLY A 88 18.10 -16.99 7.82
C GLY A 88 18.12 -18.46 8.20
N ARG A 89 18.34 -18.75 9.48
CA ARG A 89 18.24 -20.10 10.05
C ARG A 89 17.17 -20.09 11.14
N GLN A 90 16.33 -21.11 11.14
CA GLN A 90 15.34 -21.30 12.21
C GLN A 90 16.05 -21.57 13.54
N ASP A 91 15.70 -20.80 14.56
CA ASP A 91 16.24 -20.90 15.91
C ASP A 91 15.19 -20.38 16.89
N THR A 92 14.57 -21.30 17.64
CA THR A 92 13.43 -20.98 18.51
C THR A 92 13.84 -20.03 19.63
N GLY A 93 13.06 -18.97 19.83
CA GLY A 93 13.32 -17.94 20.85
C GLY A 93 14.29 -16.85 20.40
N SER A 94 14.87 -16.95 19.20
CA SER A 94 15.58 -15.84 18.56
C SER A 94 14.63 -14.92 17.82
N THR A 95 15.08 -13.72 17.45
CA THR A 95 14.34 -12.83 16.54
C THR A 95 15.32 -12.08 15.66
N ALA A 96 15.08 -12.08 14.35
CA ALA A 96 15.85 -11.31 13.39
C ALA A 96 15.03 -10.17 12.81
N GLN A 97 15.72 -9.10 12.42
CA GLN A 97 15.17 -7.92 11.78
C GLN A 97 16.09 -7.46 10.65
N THR A 98 15.59 -7.30 9.42
CA THR A 98 16.43 -6.99 8.25
C THR A 98 15.91 -5.81 7.44
N ARG A 99 16.81 -5.10 6.73
CA ARG A 99 16.41 -4.01 5.82
C ARG A 99 15.81 -4.51 4.52
N SER A 100 16.17 -5.71 4.09
CA SER A 100 15.69 -6.32 2.85
C SER A 100 15.21 -7.73 3.12
N LEU A 101 14.27 -8.21 2.30
CA LEU A 101 13.76 -9.57 2.43
C LEU A 101 14.89 -10.61 2.35
N ILE A 102 14.87 -11.61 3.23
CA ILE A 102 15.77 -12.75 3.16
C ILE A 102 15.35 -13.65 1.98
N PRO A 103 16.20 -13.85 0.95
CA PRO A 103 15.85 -14.66 -0.21
C PRO A 103 15.56 -16.12 0.17
N ASN A 104 14.54 -16.71 -0.46
CA ASN A 104 14.16 -18.12 -0.28
C ASN A 104 13.95 -18.54 1.18
N TYR A 105 13.50 -17.61 2.02
CA TYR A 105 13.20 -17.84 3.42
C TYR A 105 11.72 -17.56 3.71
N ARG A 106 11.28 -17.77 4.96
CA ARG A 106 9.88 -17.51 5.36
C ARG A 106 9.49 -16.05 5.19
N GLU A 107 8.20 -15.79 5.02
CA GLU A 107 7.63 -14.44 5.00
C GLU A 107 7.85 -13.76 6.37
N PRO A 108 8.26 -12.48 6.42
CA PRO A 108 8.34 -11.74 7.68
C PRO A 108 6.94 -11.48 8.24
N LEU A 109 6.84 -11.14 9.54
CA LEU A 109 5.58 -10.77 10.18
C LEU A 109 4.97 -9.47 9.63
N ASN A 110 5.80 -8.58 9.12
CA ASN A 110 5.41 -7.34 8.45
C ASN A 110 5.86 -7.38 6.97
N PRO A 111 5.21 -8.18 6.11
CA PRO A 111 5.58 -8.26 4.70
C PRO A 111 5.42 -6.90 4.01
N PRO A 112 6.17 -6.67 2.90
CA PRO A 112 6.06 -5.42 2.16
C PRO A 112 4.61 -5.12 1.77
N LEU A 113 4.25 -3.84 1.79
CA LEU A 113 2.88 -3.39 1.48
C LEU A 113 2.38 -3.89 0.12
N ALA A 114 3.25 -3.91 -0.91
CA ALA A 114 2.90 -4.41 -2.23
C ALA A 114 2.60 -5.93 -2.21
N ALA A 115 3.40 -6.72 -1.49
CA ALA A 115 3.15 -8.16 -1.36
C ALA A 115 1.84 -8.45 -0.62
N ARG A 116 1.54 -7.67 0.43
CA ARG A 116 0.25 -7.73 1.14
C ARG A 116 -0.91 -7.37 0.22
N LEU A 117 -0.79 -6.31 -0.58
CA LEU A 117 -1.81 -5.92 -1.56
C LEU A 117 -2.10 -7.06 -2.55
N GLU A 118 -1.07 -7.69 -3.13
CA GLU A 118 -1.26 -8.82 -4.06
C GLU A 118 -1.95 -10.00 -3.39
N LYS A 119 -1.68 -10.26 -2.12
CA LYS A 119 -2.36 -11.32 -1.35
C LYS A 119 -3.83 -11.00 -1.08
N LEU A 120 -4.17 -9.75 -0.81
CA LEU A 120 -5.55 -9.32 -0.52
C LEU A 120 -6.42 -9.20 -1.78
N LYS A 121 -5.83 -8.96 -2.96
CA LYS A 121 -6.54 -8.90 -4.24
C LYS A 121 -7.41 -10.14 -4.52
N PRO A 122 -7.03 -11.38 -4.23
CA PRO A 122 -7.95 -12.52 -4.39
C PRO A 122 -8.80 -12.84 -3.14
N THR A 123 -8.42 -12.42 -1.94
CA THR A 123 -9.03 -12.96 -0.69
C THR A 123 -9.98 -12.02 0.04
N ASP A 124 -9.76 -10.70 0.01
CA ASP A 124 -10.47 -9.72 0.85
C ASP A 124 -11.79 -9.25 0.22
N SER A 125 -12.76 -10.13 0.02
CA SER A 125 -13.92 -9.87 -0.85
C SER A 125 -14.80 -8.67 -0.46
N ASP A 126 -14.80 -8.24 0.80
CA ASP A 126 -15.58 -7.09 1.31
C ASP A 126 -14.75 -5.79 1.45
N GLY A 127 -13.45 -5.84 1.12
CA GLY A 127 -12.57 -4.70 1.11
C GLY A 127 -12.13 -4.19 2.49
N HIS A 128 -12.42 -4.89 3.59
CA HIS A 128 -12.09 -4.44 4.94
C HIS A 128 -10.58 -4.40 5.18
N GLU A 129 -9.86 -5.47 4.80
CA GLU A 129 -8.41 -5.54 4.98
C GLU A 129 -7.68 -4.63 3.99
N LEU A 130 -8.21 -4.45 2.77
CA LEU A 130 -7.70 -3.51 1.78
C LEU A 130 -7.84 -2.06 2.25
N PHE A 131 -8.95 -1.71 2.89
CA PHE A 131 -9.10 -0.38 3.47
C PHE A 131 -8.07 -0.16 4.59
N ALA A 132 -7.90 -1.13 5.50
CA ALA A 132 -6.87 -1.05 6.55
C ALA A 132 -5.45 -0.92 5.96
N LEU A 133 -5.12 -1.71 4.93
CA LEU A 133 -3.84 -1.64 4.23
C LEU A 133 -3.63 -0.27 3.59
N SER A 134 -4.67 0.36 3.06
CA SER A 134 -4.56 1.69 2.44
C SER A 134 -4.12 2.75 3.45
N LYS A 135 -4.68 2.72 4.67
CA LYS A 135 -4.33 3.65 5.74
C LYS A 135 -2.87 3.47 6.16
N GLU A 136 -2.46 2.23 6.39
CA GLU A 136 -1.06 1.92 6.71
C GLU A 136 -0.10 2.36 5.60
N ALA A 137 -0.46 2.13 4.33
CA ALA A 137 0.36 2.53 3.21
C ALA A 137 0.53 4.05 3.14
N PHE A 138 -0.52 4.81 3.41
CA PHE A 138 -0.46 6.26 3.49
C PHE A 138 0.37 6.77 4.67
N ASP A 139 0.24 6.14 5.85
CA ASP A 139 1.06 6.46 7.03
C ASP A 139 2.56 6.23 6.76
N ARG A 140 2.86 5.30 5.84
CA ARG A 140 4.23 4.97 5.39
C ARG A 140 4.65 5.72 4.12
N HIS A 141 3.93 6.77 3.73
CA HIS A 141 4.17 7.57 2.52
C HIS A 141 4.19 6.75 1.20
N ASN A 142 3.58 5.56 1.19
CA ASN A 142 3.45 4.72 0.00
C ASN A 142 2.10 4.99 -0.68
N ARG A 143 2.06 6.09 -1.43
CA ARG A 143 0.85 6.54 -2.13
C ARG A 143 0.33 5.51 -3.14
N ASP A 144 1.21 4.81 -3.84
CA ASP A 144 0.83 3.88 -4.90
C ASP A 144 0.06 2.67 -4.35
N VAL A 145 0.55 2.06 -3.26
CA VAL A 145 -0.18 0.98 -2.59
C VAL A 145 -1.44 1.51 -1.91
N GLY A 146 -1.35 2.68 -1.25
CA GLY A 146 -2.49 3.32 -0.59
C GLY A 146 -3.66 3.54 -1.54
N MET A 147 -3.41 4.15 -2.69
CA MET A 147 -4.43 4.41 -3.70
C MET A 147 -4.97 3.14 -4.36
N GLN A 148 -4.12 2.14 -4.65
CA GLN A 148 -4.60 0.88 -5.21
C GLN A 148 -5.50 0.13 -4.23
N ALA A 149 -5.10 0.05 -2.96
CA ALA A 149 -5.82 -0.67 -1.92
C ALA A 149 -7.20 -0.04 -1.64
N ILE A 150 -7.27 1.28 -1.44
CA ILE A 150 -8.55 1.95 -1.12
C ILE A 150 -9.54 1.93 -2.30
N ASN A 151 -9.05 2.07 -3.54
CA ASN A 151 -9.93 2.02 -4.71
C ASN A 151 -10.51 0.61 -4.88
N LEU A 152 -9.70 -0.43 -4.63
CA LEU A 152 -10.19 -1.80 -4.67
C LEU A 152 -11.16 -2.10 -3.52
N ALA A 153 -10.88 -1.59 -2.31
CA ALA A 153 -11.82 -1.69 -1.18
C ALA A 153 -13.18 -1.07 -1.51
N MET A 154 -13.18 0.15 -2.07
CA MET A 154 -14.40 0.82 -2.52
C MET A 154 -15.13 0.03 -3.62
N GLN A 155 -14.41 -0.52 -4.61
CA GLN A 155 -15.00 -1.39 -5.66
C GLN A 155 -15.67 -2.64 -5.10
N ARG A 156 -15.24 -3.11 -3.92
CA ARG A 156 -15.83 -4.23 -3.19
C ARG A 156 -17.03 -3.85 -2.32
N GLY A 157 -17.44 -2.60 -2.36
CA GLY A 157 -18.57 -2.09 -1.58
C GLY A 157 -18.20 -1.71 -0.15
N ASN A 158 -16.91 -1.58 0.18
CA ASN A 158 -16.51 -1.06 1.49
C ASN A 158 -16.97 0.40 1.64
N GLN A 159 -17.95 0.64 2.52
CA GLN A 159 -18.53 1.97 2.75
C GLN A 159 -17.54 2.93 3.41
N ASP A 160 -16.67 2.45 4.30
CA ASP A 160 -15.67 3.30 4.96
C ASP A 160 -14.63 3.82 3.96
N ALA A 161 -14.21 2.97 3.00
CA ALA A 161 -13.34 3.38 1.91
C ALA A 161 -14.02 4.43 1.01
N LYS A 162 -15.30 4.24 0.67
CA LYS A 162 -16.09 5.23 -0.09
C LYS A 162 -16.21 6.55 0.67
N LEU A 163 -16.44 6.49 1.98
CA LEU A 163 -16.57 7.66 2.85
C LEU A 163 -15.25 8.42 2.98
N GLU A 164 -14.14 7.70 3.16
CA GLU A 164 -12.79 8.27 3.24
C GLU A 164 -12.41 8.96 1.93
N ILE A 165 -12.64 8.31 0.78
CA ILE A 165 -12.43 8.93 -0.54
C ILE A 165 -13.27 10.20 -0.69
N ALA A 166 -14.54 10.18 -0.25
CA ALA A 166 -15.42 11.35 -0.33
C ALA A 166 -14.87 12.54 0.47
N ARG A 167 -14.32 12.30 1.67
CA ARG A 167 -13.68 13.33 2.50
C ARG A 167 -12.49 13.98 1.81
N TRP A 168 -11.75 13.26 0.98
CA TRP A 168 -10.62 13.84 0.25
C TRP A 168 -11.04 14.92 -0.74
N TYR A 169 -12.27 14.86 -1.27
CA TYR A 169 -12.81 15.87 -2.19
C TYR A 169 -13.62 16.96 -1.47
N ASP A 170 -14.05 16.74 -0.23
CA ASP A 170 -14.82 17.73 0.51
C ASP A 170 -13.96 18.98 0.77
N PRO A 171 -14.37 20.18 0.36
CA PRO A 171 -13.58 21.40 0.57
C PRO A 171 -13.17 21.67 2.02
N ARG A 172 -13.92 21.14 3.00
CA ARG A 172 -13.68 21.31 4.43
C ARG A 172 -12.58 20.38 4.96
N THR A 173 -12.36 19.26 4.28
CA THR A 173 -11.38 18.22 4.64
C THR A 173 -10.46 17.84 3.48
N PHE A 174 -10.30 18.76 2.53
CA PHE A 174 -9.61 18.50 1.26
C PHE A 174 -8.20 17.96 1.49
N ALA A 175 -7.90 16.81 0.89
CA ALA A 175 -6.63 16.12 1.04
C ALA A 175 -5.79 16.27 -0.23
N GLN A 176 -5.00 17.35 -0.30
CA GLN A 176 -4.20 17.70 -1.48
C GLN A 176 -3.13 16.66 -1.85
N ASP A 177 -2.66 15.86 -0.88
CA ASP A 177 -1.72 14.77 -1.12
C ASP A 177 -2.40 13.49 -1.66
N ARG A 178 -3.74 13.46 -1.66
CA ARG A 178 -4.56 12.34 -2.13
C ARG A 178 -5.15 12.60 -3.51
N VAL A 179 -5.73 13.78 -3.72
CA VAL A 179 -6.50 14.12 -4.93
C VAL A 179 -6.15 15.53 -5.42
N ASP A 180 -6.30 15.76 -6.73
CA ASP A 180 -5.74 16.96 -7.37
C ASP A 180 -6.50 18.25 -7.04
N ALA A 181 -7.80 18.16 -6.77
CA ALA A 181 -8.65 19.31 -6.48
C ALA A 181 -9.84 18.92 -5.59
N ALA A 182 -10.29 19.87 -4.79
CA ALA A 182 -11.54 19.74 -4.05
C ALA A 182 -12.71 19.69 -5.04
N ASP A 183 -13.71 18.87 -4.76
CA ASP A 183 -14.91 18.71 -5.55
C ASP A 183 -16.09 18.44 -4.61
N ALA A 184 -16.78 19.52 -4.23
CA ALA A 184 -17.92 19.46 -3.33
C ALA A 184 -19.06 18.59 -3.90
N ASN A 185 -19.24 18.53 -5.22
CA ASN A 185 -20.27 17.69 -5.83
C ASN A 185 -19.93 16.21 -5.71
N LYS A 186 -18.65 15.85 -5.90
CA LYS A 186 -18.19 14.47 -5.70
C LYS A 186 -18.32 14.02 -4.25
N ALA A 187 -17.94 14.88 -3.30
CA ALA A 187 -18.15 14.61 -1.88
C ALA A 187 -19.64 14.48 -1.53
N GLY A 188 -20.45 15.48 -1.90
CA GLY A 188 -21.89 15.52 -1.64
C GLY A 188 -22.64 14.33 -2.23
N ARG A 189 -22.35 13.95 -3.48
CA ARG A 189 -22.91 12.74 -4.11
C ARG A 189 -22.59 11.49 -3.31
N SER A 190 -21.32 11.32 -2.91
CA SER A 190 -20.88 10.11 -2.20
C SER A 190 -21.52 10.01 -0.82
N TYR A 191 -21.61 11.13 -0.09
CA TYR A 191 -22.31 11.17 1.20
C TYR A 191 -23.80 10.89 1.05
N PHE A 192 -24.45 11.43 0.01
CA PHE A 192 -25.86 11.17 -0.27
C PHE A 192 -26.12 9.68 -0.56
N GLU A 193 -25.34 9.07 -1.45
CA GLU A 193 -25.46 7.65 -1.76
C GLU A 193 -25.27 6.78 -0.50
N LEU A 194 -24.22 7.05 0.30
CA LEU A 194 -23.98 6.33 1.54
C LEU A 194 -25.09 6.54 2.58
N ALA A 195 -25.66 7.76 2.67
CA ALA A 195 -26.78 8.04 3.57
C ALA A 195 -28.03 7.25 3.18
N LEU A 196 -28.32 7.10 1.87
CA LEU A 196 -29.40 6.24 1.37
C LEU A 196 -29.18 4.76 1.72
N GLU A 197 -27.93 4.34 1.79
CA GLU A 197 -27.53 3.00 2.24
C GLU A 197 -27.55 2.83 3.77
N GLY A 198 -27.99 3.86 4.53
CA GLY A 198 -28.12 3.83 5.99
C GLY A 198 -26.86 4.25 6.76
N ASN A 199 -25.84 4.78 6.09
CA ASN A 199 -24.61 5.23 6.75
C ASN A 199 -24.83 6.54 7.51
N SER A 200 -24.94 6.46 8.84
CA SER A 200 -25.24 7.62 9.70
C SER A 200 -24.15 8.70 9.68
N GLU A 201 -22.88 8.34 9.48
CA GLU A 201 -21.78 9.29 9.42
C GLU A 201 -21.82 10.09 8.11
N ALA A 202 -22.12 9.42 6.99
CA ALA A 202 -22.35 10.09 5.72
C ALA A 202 -23.53 11.08 5.79
N SER A 203 -24.62 10.71 6.48
CA SER A 203 -25.76 11.61 6.71
C SER A 203 -25.37 12.88 7.48
N LYS A 204 -24.55 12.74 8.53
CA LYS A 204 -24.02 13.89 9.29
C LYS A 204 -23.11 14.75 8.44
N LEU A 205 -22.21 14.14 7.67
CA LEU A 205 -21.28 14.86 6.80
C LEU A 205 -22.00 15.61 5.69
N LEU A 206 -23.04 15.00 5.09
CA LEU A 206 -23.90 15.65 4.10
C LEU A 206 -24.64 16.84 4.71
N THR A 207 -25.26 16.66 5.88
CA THR A 207 -25.95 17.74 6.59
C THR A 207 -25.01 18.91 6.87
N SER A 208 -23.81 18.59 7.37
CA SER A 208 -22.79 19.59 7.67
C SER A 208 -22.27 20.28 6.41
N LEU A 209 -22.13 19.56 5.28
CA LEU A 209 -21.74 20.14 3.98
C LEU A 209 -22.81 21.13 3.50
N CYS A 210 -24.08 20.75 3.60
CA CYS A 210 -25.21 21.59 3.22
C CYS A 210 -25.33 22.85 4.08
N GLN A 211 -24.99 22.77 5.37
CA GLN A 211 -24.93 23.94 6.25
C GLN A 211 -23.82 24.90 5.81
N ASP A 212 -22.62 24.40 5.54
CA ASP A 212 -21.48 25.23 5.12
C ASP A 212 -21.71 25.87 3.73
N VAL A 213 -22.32 25.13 2.80
CA VAL A 213 -22.78 25.66 1.50
C VAL A 213 -23.81 26.79 1.67
N GLY A 214 -24.67 26.70 2.68
CA GLY A 214 -25.69 27.70 2.98
C GLY A 214 -25.15 28.95 3.69
N ASP A 215 -23.92 28.91 4.21
CA ASP A 215 -23.29 30.02 4.91
C ASP A 215 -22.58 30.97 3.93
N SER A 216 -23.12 32.18 3.78
CA SER A 216 -22.53 33.22 2.93
C SER A 216 -21.16 33.71 3.40
N ASN A 217 -20.74 33.38 4.63
CA ASN A 217 -19.44 33.71 5.19
C ASN A 217 -18.48 32.51 5.22
N SER A 218 -18.84 31.38 4.61
CA SER A 218 -17.98 30.19 4.60
C SER A 218 -16.62 30.49 3.99
N SER A 219 -15.55 30.02 4.65
CA SER A 219 -14.18 30.06 4.10
C SER A 219 -14.03 29.23 2.82
N HIS A 220 -14.99 28.34 2.53
CA HIS A 220 -15.01 27.46 1.36
C HIS A 220 -15.98 27.93 0.28
N ALA A 221 -16.57 29.13 0.40
CA ALA A 221 -17.60 29.63 -0.51
C ALA A 221 -17.21 29.55 -2.00
N ALA A 222 -15.93 29.80 -2.32
CA ALA A 222 -15.43 29.69 -3.69
C ALA A 222 -15.51 28.25 -4.24
N ALA A 223 -15.30 27.24 -3.40
CA ALA A 223 -15.38 25.83 -3.78
C ALA A 223 -16.83 25.33 -3.96
N TYR A 224 -17.82 26.10 -3.54
CA TYR A 224 -19.25 25.75 -3.62
C TYR A 224 -20.00 26.40 -4.79
N GLN A 225 -19.34 27.22 -5.62
CA GLN A 225 -19.99 27.98 -6.69
C GLN A 225 -20.83 27.12 -7.66
N SER A 226 -20.42 25.88 -7.90
CA SER A 226 -21.10 24.92 -8.79
C SER A 226 -21.77 23.77 -8.02
N PHE A 227 -21.89 23.87 -6.69
CA PHE A 227 -22.46 22.80 -5.89
C PHE A 227 -23.96 22.65 -6.13
N LEU A 228 -24.41 21.41 -6.38
CA LEU A 228 -25.80 21.07 -6.68
C LEU A 228 -26.64 21.00 -5.41
N ARG A 229 -26.83 22.15 -4.76
CA ARG A 229 -27.54 22.27 -3.48
C ARG A 229 -28.95 21.69 -3.52
N THR A 230 -29.70 21.94 -4.59
CA THR A 230 -31.06 21.40 -4.74
C THR A 230 -31.08 19.88 -4.85
N THR A 231 -30.04 19.29 -5.44
CA THR A 231 -29.91 17.82 -5.55
C THR A 231 -29.55 17.19 -4.22
N TYR A 232 -28.52 17.72 -3.55
CA TYR A 232 -27.93 17.03 -2.41
C TYR A 232 -28.44 17.49 -1.05
N CYS A 233 -28.96 18.70 -0.92
CA CYS A 233 -29.41 19.25 0.36
C CYS A 233 -30.93 19.22 0.47
N GLU A 234 -31.66 19.66 -0.55
CA GLU A 234 -33.12 19.69 -0.46
C GLU A 234 -33.74 18.28 -0.50
N GLY A 235 -33.10 17.33 -1.19
CA GLY A 235 -33.51 15.92 -1.22
C GLY A 235 -33.04 15.03 -0.06
N SER A 236 -32.17 15.54 0.84
CA SER A 236 -31.56 14.76 1.92
C SER A 236 -31.87 15.25 3.33
N ILE A 237 -32.39 16.48 3.48
CA ILE A 237 -32.70 17.10 4.78
C ILE A 237 -33.99 16.52 5.42
N ASN A 238 -34.70 15.61 4.76
CA ASN A 238 -35.65 14.66 5.37
C ASN A 238 -36.24 13.73 4.28
N PRO A 239 -36.15 12.40 4.37
CA PRO A 239 -37.25 11.55 3.91
C PRO A 239 -38.46 11.64 4.86
#